data_AF-A0A1D8FZY8-F1
#
_entry.id   AF-A0A1D8FZY8-F1
#
_cell.length_a   1.000
_cell.length_b   1.000
_cell.length_c   1.000
_cell.angle_alpha   90.00
_cell.angle_beta   90.00
_cell.angle_gamma   90.00
#
_symmetry.space_group_name_H-M   'P 1'
#
loop_
_entity.id
_entity.type
_entity.pdbx_description
1 polymer ?
#
loop_
_entity_poly.entity_id
_entity_poly.type
_entity_poly.pdbx_seq_one_letter_code
_entity_poly.pdbx_strand_id
1 'polypeptide(L)'
;MSTAMSTATTEPSAPPLVTSRRERALRDLTAEQRRSQISDGHRLIRAVRTRPFQLYSARRHATRAVTVDAEEWLAAVMPALRAAVSRTASARLDTALARARKRMNEYGVRRVGSAEAVAEALSDGKWFRTQRAHMGRAELRDRVARALRHGEPVELVFPVFSRKPFSPVKNRGVAPDTAELHSLARCAALAHTVAALSPTGCRFTVLADGRKYNRACGTPGPVVAAYQDTLRRWVTDLGADGVLRVVDYEEWVARGLGAADLGTREEYYQRRAAALADRYGRLFSAHAPRESLERLAGTADPHDARGPHDARGPRGTPAPHGRHDPHGAHGAHDPGGVGGQLAHTFWSIATSVHYTALGTGHQDLPDGPCYPDAYQEAYALYVAHLGRPLTGPGAGGLLPAAPYGRAATDPDLHLALREEAWEAACRYVAISLTDRDLNLVRETAPRAVKLTIHGKPGELHFTTAASRDANMTAQHSTGGYALRDGRARPTFRYRIEREAAGETPVLLHGAAGRGGDGPHLLPQARLERMQQPIAYVDDPAPLLDGTFPRLLEDLEI
;
A
#
# COMPACT_ATOMS: atom_id res chain seq x y z
N MET A 1 6.98 79.54 14.76
CA MET A 1 6.12 79.55 13.56
C MET A 1 6.97 79.00 12.42
N SER A 2 6.86 77.71 12.16
CA SER A 2 6.10 77.13 11.04
C SER A 2 6.82 77.31 9.70
N THR A 3 7.44 76.23 9.22
CA THR A 3 7.38 75.82 7.82
C THR A 3 7.79 74.35 7.73
N ALA A 4 6.81 73.50 7.49
CA ALA A 4 6.97 72.10 7.14
C ALA A 4 7.38 71.99 5.67
N MET A 5 8.42 71.21 5.38
CA MET A 5 8.63 70.62 4.06
C MET A 5 8.73 69.11 4.22
N SER A 6 7.72 68.45 3.66
CA SER A 6 7.62 67.01 3.51
C SER A 6 8.49 66.57 2.34
N THR A 7 9.57 65.82 2.60
CA THR A 7 10.30 65.07 1.58
C THR A 7 10.04 63.58 1.79
N ALA A 8 9.33 63.00 0.83
CA ALA A 8 9.09 61.57 0.73
C ALA A 8 10.40 60.83 0.49
N THR A 9 10.76 59.93 1.41
CA THR A 9 11.75 58.87 1.20
C THR A 9 11.02 57.57 0.88
N THR A 10 11.19 57.14 -0.36
CA THR A 10 10.76 55.84 -0.90
C THR A 10 11.58 54.73 -0.25
N GLU A 11 10.93 53.89 0.57
CA GLU A 11 11.50 52.61 1.00
C GLU A 11 11.41 51.58 -0.15
N PRO A 12 12.46 50.77 -0.38
CA PRO A 12 12.42 49.71 -1.38
C PRO A 12 11.49 48.58 -0.93
N SER A 13 10.48 48.28 -1.74
CA SER A 13 9.57 47.15 -1.52
C SER A 13 10.34 45.83 -1.48
N ALA A 14 10.26 45.13 -0.36
CA ALA A 14 10.74 43.76 -0.24
C ALA A 14 10.06 42.86 -1.29
N PRO A 15 10.80 41.96 -1.97
CA PRO A 15 10.19 41.02 -2.91
C PRO A 15 9.25 40.07 -2.17
N PRO A 16 8.09 39.73 -2.73
CA PRO A 16 7.11 38.90 -2.05
C PRO A 16 7.67 37.50 -1.78
N LEU A 17 7.62 37.09 -0.51
CA LEU A 17 7.93 35.76 -0.04
C LEU A 17 7.05 34.71 -0.74
N VAL A 18 7.68 33.89 -1.57
CA VAL A 18 7.46 32.44 -1.71
C VAL A 18 6.00 31.97 -1.72
N THR A 19 5.21 32.40 -2.71
CA THR A 19 3.91 31.78 -3.03
C THR A 19 3.94 30.81 -4.22
N SER A 20 5.11 30.41 -4.75
CA SER A 20 5.12 29.73 -6.05
C SER A 20 6.09 28.56 -6.25
N ARG A 21 6.55 27.84 -5.20
CA ARG A 21 7.28 26.57 -5.41
C ARG A 21 6.41 25.32 -5.30
N ARG A 22 5.39 25.34 -4.45
CA ARG A 22 4.44 24.22 -4.27
C ARG A 22 3.47 24.10 -5.45
N GLU A 23 2.99 25.23 -5.97
CA GLU A 23 2.15 25.27 -7.17
C GLU A 23 2.93 24.94 -8.45
N ARG A 24 4.22 25.31 -8.54
CA ARG A 24 5.09 24.87 -9.65
C ARG A 24 5.40 23.37 -9.58
N ALA A 25 5.70 22.83 -8.39
CA ALA A 25 5.94 21.39 -8.24
C ALA A 25 4.73 20.50 -8.59
N LEU A 26 3.50 21.01 -8.45
CA LEU A 26 2.27 20.35 -8.92
C LEU A 26 2.02 20.56 -10.43
N ARG A 27 2.49 21.68 -10.98
CA ARG A 27 2.42 22.01 -12.42
C ARG A 27 3.51 21.34 -13.27
N ASP A 28 4.61 20.89 -12.66
CA ASP A 28 5.73 20.24 -13.35
C ASP A 28 5.59 18.70 -13.38
N LEU A 29 4.52 18.15 -12.79
CA LEU A 29 4.16 16.75 -12.99
C LEU A 29 3.70 16.57 -14.44
N THR A 30 4.31 15.61 -15.13
CA THR A 30 3.83 15.20 -16.46
C THR A 30 2.37 14.78 -16.37
N ALA A 31 1.61 14.90 -17.47
CA ALA A 31 0.22 14.45 -17.49
C ALA A 31 0.08 12.98 -17.04
N GLU A 32 1.14 12.17 -17.20
CA GLU A 32 1.22 10.79 -16.74
C GLU A 32 1.40 10.65 -15.22
N GLN A 33 2.18 11.53 -14.59
CA GLN A 33 2.35 11.55 -13.14
C GLN A 33 1.14 12.12 -12.40
N ARG A 34 0.38 13.04 -13.02
CA ARG A 34 -0.93 13.46 -12.49
C ARG A 34 -1.97 12.36 -12.63
N ARG A 35 -1.90 11.57 -13.71
CA ARG A 35 -2.72 10.35 -13.87
C ARG A 35 -2.36 9.25 -12.87
N SER A 36 -1.14 9.21 -12.32
CA SER A 36 -0.74 8.19 -11.34
C SER A 36 -1.04 8.53 -9.87
N GLN A 37 -1.50 9.76 -9.57
CA GLN A 37 -2.09 10.09 -8.27
C GLN A 37 -3.60 9.79 -8.24
N ILE A 38 -4.22 9.66 -9.41
CA ILE A 38 -5.58 9.15 -9.58
C ILE A 38 -5.49 7.63 -9.39
N SER A 39 -5.72 7.19 -8.15
CA SER A 39 -5.45 5.87 -7.60
C SER A 39 -5.61 4.69 -8.54
N ASP A 40 -4.78 3.68 -8.33
CA ASP A 40 -4.85 2.29 -8.82
C ASP A 40 -6.27 1.77 -9.15
N GLY A 41 -7.29 2.15 -8.37
CA GLY A 41 -8.70 1.87 -8.66
C GLY A 41 -9.16 2.36 -10.04
N HIS A 42 -8.85 3.59 -10.44
CA HIS A 42 -9.22 4.13 -11.76
C HIS A 42 -8.51 3.43 -12.91
N ARG A 43 -7.23 3.05 -12.73
CA ARG A 43 -6.48 2.24 -13.70
C ARG A 43 -7.15 0.88 -13.86
N LEU A 44 -7.46 0.20 -12.77
CA LEU A 44 -8.12 -1.10 -12.79
C LEU A 44 -9.52 -1.00 -13.43
N ILE A 45 -10.34 -0.03 -13.03
CA ILE A 45 -11.67 0.20 -13.62
C ILE A 45 -11.54 0.41 -15.14
N ARG A 46 -10.56 1.20 -15.60
CA ARG A 46 -10.29 1.37 -17.03
C ARG A 46 -9.88 0.06 -17.70
N ALA A 47 -8.97 -0.71 -17.10
CA ALA A 47 -8.54 -2.00 -17.63
C ALA A 47 -9.72 -2.96 -17.79
N VAL A 48 -10.58 -3.07 -16.77
CA VAL A 48 -11.80 -3.90 -16.79
C VAL A 48 -12.79 -3.39 -17.84
N ARG A 49 -13.03 -2.08 -17.94
CA ARG A 49 -13.92 -1.51 -18.98
C ARG A 49 -13.49 -1.83 -20.39
N THR A 50 -12.19 -1.84 -20.66
CA THR A 50 -11.66 -2.18 -21.99
C THR A 50 -11.69 -3.68 -22.28
N ARG A 51 -11.81 -4.52 -21.24
CA ARG A 51 -11.56 -5.98 -21.31
C ARG A 51 -12.41 -6.80 -20.32
N PRO A 52 -13.74 -6.59 -20.20
CA PRO A 52 -14.51 -7.11 -19.06
C PRO A 52 -14.56 -8.64 -18.96
N PHE A 53 -14.28 -9.36 -20.05
CA PHE A 53 -14.34 -10.82 -20.14
C PHE A 53 -13.01 -11.49 -20.50
N GLN A 54 -11.89 -10.80 -20.30
CA GLN A 54 -10.57 -11.36 -20.64
C GLN A 54 -9.93 -12.17 -19.49
N LEU A 55 -10.67 -12.38 -18.40
CA LEU A 55 -10.28 -13.36 -17.40
C LEU A 55 -10.38 -14.78 -17.98
N TYR A 56 -9.44 -15.64 -17.62
CA TYR A 56 -9.49 -17.05 -17.94
C TYR A 56 -10.62 -17.73 -17.15
N SER A 57 -11.53 -18.36 -17.87
CA SER A 57 -12.46 -19.34 -17.32
C SER A 57 -11.71 -20.46 -16.60
N ALA A 58 -12.39 -21.21 -15.74
CA ALA A 58 -11.81 -22.37 -15.06
C ALA A 58 -11.15 -23.34 -16.05
N ARG A 59 -11.85 -23.65 -17.15
CA ARG A 59 -11.33 -24.48 -18.24
C ARG A 59 -10.10 -23.86 -18.90
N ARG A 60 -10.17 -22.59 -19.31
CA ARG A 60 -9.05 -21.93 -20.00
C ARG A 60 -7.82 -21.83 -19.12
N HIS A 61 -8.01 -21.54 -17.84
CA HIS A 61 -6.93 -21.51 -16.85
C HIS A 61 -6.26 -22.88 -16.74
N ALA A 62 -7.02 -23.96 -16.54
CA ALA A 62 -6.48 -25.31 -16.46
C ALA A 62 -5.71 -25.71 -17.73
N THR A 63 -6.20 -25.34 -18.91
CA THR A 63 -5.52 -25.66 -20.19
C THR A 63 -4.27 -24.83 -20.46
N ARG A 64 -4.17 -23.62 -19.89
CA ARG A 64 -3.02 -22.73 -20.10
C ARG A 64 -1.96 -22.86 -19.03
N ALA A 65 -2.32 -23.33 -17.84
CA ALA A 65 -1.39 -23.43 -16.73
C ALA A 65 -0.25 -24.41 -17.05
N VAL A 66 0.93 -24.06 -16.58
CA VAL A 66 2.02 -25.02 -16.38
C VAL A 66 2.10 -25.36 -14.91
N THR A 67 2.41 -26.60 -14.61
CA THR A 67 2.47 -27.12 -13.24
C THR A 67 3.91 -27.51 -12.94
N VAL A 68 4.42 -27.08 -11.79
CA VAL A 68 5.78 -27.37 -11.33
C VAL A 68 5.73 -27.94 -9.91
N ASP A 69 6.69 -28.81 -9.56
CA ASP A 69 6.76 -29.34 -8.19
C ASP A 69 7.10 -28.21 -7.22
N ALA A 70 6.40 -28.18 -6.09
CA ALA A 70 6.54 -27.11 -5.12
C ALA A 70 7.93 -27.03 -4.47
N GLU A 71 8.60 -28.16 -4.26
CA GLU A 71 9.95 -28.20 -3.72
C GLU A 71 10.96 -27.76 -4.77
N GLU A 72 10.83 -28.21 -6.02
CA GLU A 72 11.69 -27.78 -7.12
C GLU A 72 11.61 -26.27 -7.33
N TRP A 73 10.39 -25.72 -7.32
CA TRP A 73 10.19 -24.27 -7.40
C TRP A 73 10.89 -23.53 -6.25
N LEU A 74 10.73 -24.00 -5.01
CA LEU A 74 11.37 -23.40 -3.85
C LEU A 74 12.90 -23.50 -3.90
N ALA A 75 13.42 -24.67 -4.30
CA ALA A 75 14.85 -24.93 -4.43
C ALA A 75 15.50 -24.05 -5.50
N ALA A 76 14.76 -23.66 -6.53
CA ALA A 76 15.23 -22.70 -7.53
C ALA A 76 15.11 -21.24 -7.05
N VAL A 77 13.93 -20.84 -6.57
CA VAL A 77 13.62 -19.42 -6.34
C VAL A 77 14.22 -18.89 -5.04
N MET A 78 14.21 -19.68 -3.96
CA MET A 78 14.61 -19.17 -2.65
C MET A 78 16.11 -18.88 -2.55
N PRO A 79 17.04 -19.76 -3.00
CA PRO A 79 18.46 -19.45 -3.03
C PRO A 79 18.79 -18.24 -3.92
N ALA A 80 18.14 -18.13 -5.08
CA ALA A 80 18.33 -16.99 -5.98
C ALA A 80 17.89 -15.67 -5.33
N LEU A 81 16.76 -15.66 -4.63
CA LEU A 81 16.30 -14.49 -3.87
C LEU A 81 17.26 -14.14 -2.73
N ARG A 82 17.73 -15.11 -1.95
CA ARG A 82 18.72 -14.87 -0.88
C ARG A 82 20.01 -14.27 -1.42
N ALA A 83 20.49 -14.77 -2.57
CA ALA A 83 21.65 -14.21 -3.26
C ALA A 83 21.38 -12.78 -3.75
N ALA A 84 20.22 -12.51 -4.35
CA ALA A 84 19.83 -11.17 -4.79
C ALA A 84 19.72 -10.17 -3.64
N VAL A 85 19.17 -10.59 -2.49
CA VAL A 85 19.12 -9.81 -1.24
C VAL A 85 20.52 -9.42 -0.79
N SER A 86 21.42 -10.39 -0.67
CA SER A 86 22.81 -10.16 -0.25
C SER A 86 23.57 -9.24 -1.20
N ARG A 87 23.51 -9.50 -2.51
CA ARG A 87 24.17 -8.66 -3.54
C ARG A 87 23.65 -7.23 -3.51
N THR A 88 22.33 -7.06 -3.42
CA THR A 88 21.73 -5.73 -3.39
C THR A 88 22.11 -4.97 -2.13
N ALA A 89 22.07 -5.63 -0.96
CA ALA A 89 22.44 -5.00 0.30
C ALA A 89 23.89 -4.50 0.28
N SER A 90 24.84 -5.32 -0.17
CA SER A 90 26.26 -4.94 -0.31
C SER A 90 26.44 -3.77 -1.30
N ALA A 91 25.84 -3.86 -2.49
CA ALA A 91 25.96 -2.78 -3.48
C ALA A 91 25.37 -1.45 -2.98
N ARG A 92 24.33 -1.50 -2.15
CA ARG A 92 23.68 -0.30 -1.57
C ARG A 92 24.42 0.25 -0.36
N LEU A 93 25.05 -0.60 0.44
CA LEU A 93 25.99 -0.23 1.49
C LEU A 93 27.11 0.67 0.93
N ASP A 94 27.80 0.20 -0.10
CA ASP A 94 28.91 0.95 -0.73
C ASP A 94 28.45 2.29 -1.31
N THR A 95 27.28 2.27 -1.96
CA THR A 95 26.68 3.49 -2.53
C THR A 95 26.34 4.51 -1.44
N ALA A 96 25.77 4.07 -0.32
CA ALA A 96 25.43 4.96 0.80
C ALA A 96 26.68 5.59 1.42
N LEU A 97 27.73 4.80 1.66
CA LEU A 97 29.02 5.30 2.17
C LEU A 97 29.68 6.31 1.22
N ALA A 98 29.70 6.02 -0.09
CA ALA A 98 30.26 6.91 -1.09
C ALA A 98 29.49 8.25 -1.15
N ARG A 99 28.15 8.20 -1.11
CA ARG A 99 27.31 9.41 -1.08
C ARG A 99 27.51 10.22 0.19
N ALA A 100 27.61 9.57 1.35
CA ALA A 100 27.81 10.26 2.62
C ALA A 100 29.15 11.00 2.64
N ARG A 101 30.22 10.40 2.10
CA ARG A 101 31.54 11.04 1.95
C ARG A 101 31.48 12.26 1.04
N LYS A 102 30.80 12.15 -0.10
CA LYS A 102 30.60 13.28 -1.02
C LYS A 102 29.83 14.44 -0.39
N ARG A 103 29.01 14.16 0.63
CA ARG A 103 28.12 15.14 1.28
C ARG A 103 28.53 15.52 2.71
N MET A 104 29.76 15.24 3.14
CA MET A 104 30.22 15.60 4.51
C MET A 104 29.96 17.07 4.86
N ASN A 105 30.17 17.98 3.90
CA ASN A 105 29.92 19.41 4.07
C ASN A 105 28.43 19.73 4.28
N GLU A 106 27.52 19.01 3.61
CA GLU A 106 26.06 19.19 3.78
C GLU A 106 25.60 18.72 5.18
N TYR A 107 26.29 17.75 5.77
CA TYR A 107 26.02 17.27 7.13
C TYR A 107 26.73 18.08 8.22
N GLY A 108 27.69 18.93 7.86
CA GLY A 108 28.51 19.69 8.81
C GLY A 108 29.49 18.83 9.61
N VAL A 109 29.93 17.69 9.06
CA VAL A 109 30.82 16.73 9.74
C VAL A 109 32.19 16.67 9.08
N ARG A 110 33.24 16.46 9.88
CA ARG A 110 34.62 16.25 9.38
C ARG A 110 34.88 14.82 8.92
N ARG A 111 34.10 13.86 9.43
CA ARG A 111 34.17 12.43 9.10
C ARG A 111 32.77 11.87 9.08
N VAL A 112 32.47 11.04 8.07
CA VAL A 112 31.21 10.30 7.98
C VAL A 112 31.11 9.30 9.13
N GLY A 113 30.02 9.38 9.90
CA GLY A 113 29.62 8.36 10.86
C GLY A 113 28.46 7.49 10.34
N SER A 114 28.01 6.56 11.17
CA SER A 114 26.87 5.68 10.86
C SER A 114 25.58 6.44 10.62
N ALA A 115 25.34 7.55 11.33
CA ALA A 115 24.13 8.35 11.17
C ALA A 115 24.01 8.94 9.75
N GLU A 116 25.09 9.51 9.23
CA GLU A 116 25.12 10.06 7.87
C GLU A 116 24.99 8.95 6.81
N ALA A 117 25.68 7.83 7.02
CA ALA A 117 25.63 6.73 6.07
C ALA A 117 24.23 6.06 6.01
N VAL A 118 23.60 5.83 7.15
CA VAL A 118 22.20 5.35 7.21
C VAL A 118 21.25 6.37 6.59
N ALA A 119 21.43 7.67 6.85
CA ALA A 119 20.60 8.71 6.23
C ALA A 119 20.69 8.70 4.70
N GLU A 120 21.87 8.44 4.14
CA GLU A 120 22.04 8.27 2.69
C GLU A 120 21.41 6.99 2.16
N ALA A 121 21.48 5.87 2.89
CA ALA A 121 20.76 4.65 2.52
C ALA A 121 19.24 4.88 2.54
N LEU A 122 18.71 5.55 3.56
CA LEU A 122 17.30 5.94 3.69
C LEU A 122 16.87 7.06 2.72
N SER A 123 17.82 7.61 1.97
CA SER A 123 17.58 8.61 0.91
C SER A 123 17.87 8.06 -0.49
N ASP A 124 18.13 6.76 -0.63
CA ASP A 124 18.44 6.16 -1.92
C ASP A 124 17.19 6.02 -2.80
N GLY A 125 17.24 6.57 -4.01
CA GLY A 125 16.18 6.47 -5.01
C GLY A 125 15.91 5.04 -5.49
N LYS A 126 16.85 4.09 -5.25
CA LYS A 126 16.60 2.67 -5.48
C LYS A 126 15.53 2.12 -4.52
N TRP A 127 15.44 2.67 -3.31
CA TRP A 127 14.48 2.24 -2.28
C TRP A 127 13.23 3.13 -2.24
N PHE A 128 13.43 4.43 -2.39
CA PHE A 128 12.43 5.41 -2.03
C PHE A 128 12.11 6.36 -3.18
N ARG A 129 10.84 6.73 -3.29
CA ARG A 129 10.39 7.90 -4.07
C ARG A 129 10.36 9.11 -3.16
N THR A 130 11.52 9.50 -2.65
CA THR A 130 11.63 10.59 -1.67
C THR A 130 11.56 11.95 -2.36
N GLN A 131 10.53 12.72 -2.05
CA GLN A 131 10.56 14.16 -2.27
C GLN A 131 11.22 14.82 -1.05
N ARG A 132 12.13 15.79 -1.27
CA ARG A 132 12.78 16.54 -0.17
C ARG A 132 11.77 17.17 0.80
N ALA A 133 10.54 17.41 0.35
CA ALA A 133 9.43 17.92 1.14
C ALA A 133 8.85 16.92 2.16
N HIS A 134 9.13 15.62 2.03
CA HIS A 134 8.61 14.59 2.93
C HIS A 134 9.52 14.39 4.15
N MET A 135 10.83 14.23 3.95
CA MET A 135 11.80 14.16 5.03
C MET A 135 13.17 14.57 4.53
N GLY A 136 13.84 15.46 5.28
CA GLY A 136 15.18 15.93 4.94
C GLY A 136 16.27 14.91 5.31
N ARG A 137 17.41 14.96 4.62
CA ARG A 137 18.60 14.16 4.96
C ARG A 137 19.13 14.47 6.36
N ALA A 138 19.18 15.75 6.72
CA ALA A 138 19.63 16.19 8.04
C ALA A 138 18.69 15.69 9.14
N GLU A 139 17.37 15.77 8.90
CA GLU A 139 16.34 15.24 9.81
C GLU A 139 16.48 13.72 9.99
N LEU A 140 16.67 12.96 8.90
CA LEU A 140 16.94 11.52 8.95
C LEU A 140 18.20 11.22 9.77
N ARG A 141 19.29 11.92 9.49
CA ARG A 141 20.58 11.80 10.20
C ARG A 141 20.39 12.08 11.69
N ASP A 142 19.65 13.12 12.07
CA ASP A 142 19.41 13.48 13.47
C ASP A 142 18.55 12.44 14.19
N ARG A 143 17.53 11.90 13.53
CA ARG A 143 16.69 10.81 14.07
C ARG A 143 17.50 9.53 14.28
N VAL A 144 18.31 9.15 13.30
CA VAL A 144 19.21 7.98 13.41
C VAL A 144 20.23 8.21 14.51
N ALA A 145 20.91 9.36 14.53
CA ALA A 145 21.90 9.70 15.55
C ALA A 145 21.31 9.63 16.97
N ARG A 146 20.05 10.02 17.15
CA ARG A 146 19.34 9.87 18.42
C ARG A 146 19.18 8.41 18.82
N ALA A 147 18.70 7.55 17.91
CA ALA A 147 18.59 6.11 18.18
C ALA A 147 19.95 5.49 18.56
N LEU A 148 21.00 5.81 17.81
CA LEU A 148 22.36 5.32 18.07
C LEU A 148 22.90 5.74 19.44
N ARG A 149 22.65 6.99 19.87
CA ARG A 149 23.07 7.47 21.20
C ARG A 149 22.41 6.70 22.36
N HIS A 150 21.25 6.11 22.13
CA HIS A 150 20.56 5.28 23.12
C HIS A 150 20.94 3.79 23.04
N GLY A 151 21.89 3.41 22.17
CA GLY A 151 22.26 2.01 21.97
C GLY A 151 21.16 1.16 21.31
N GLU A 152 20.18 1.81 20.67
CA GLU A 152 19.03 1.12 20.07
C GLU A 152 19.26 0.86 18.58
N PRO A 153 18.74 -0.26 18.04
CA PRO A 153 18.76 -0.51 16.60
C PRO A 153 17.99 0.58 15.85
N VAL A 154 18.39 0.84 14.60
CA VAL A 154 17.60 1.72 13.73
C VAL A 154 16.28 1.03 13.41
N GLU A 155 15.18 1.53 13.98
CA GLU A 155 13.86 0.95 13.81
C GLU A 155 13.15 1.55 12.59
N LEU A 156 12.74 0.68 11.66
CA LEU A 156 11.91 1.00 10.51
C LEU A 156 10.54 0.35 10.72
N VAL A 157 9.46 1.12 10.62
CA VAL A 157 8.09 0.61 10.75
C VAL A 157 7.32 0.86 9.46
N PHE A 158 6.70 -0.19 8.91
CA PHE A 158 6.07 -0.14 7.60
C PHE A 158 4.67 -0.78 7.59
N PRO A 159 3.61 0.02 7.73
CA PRO A 159 2.24 -0.44 7.52
C PRO A 159 2.00 -0.81 6.05
N VAL A 160 1.84 -2.10 5.79
CA VAL A 160 1.59 -2.67 4.45
C VAL A 160 1.14 -4.14 4.59
N PHE A 161 0.72 -4.76 3.48
CA PHE A 161 0.33 -6.17 3.41
C PHE A 161 -0.88 -6.49 4.30
N SER A 162 -1.98 -5.80 4.04
CA SER A 162 -3.27 -6.05 4.67
C SER A 162 -3.73 -7.49 4.41
N ARG A 163 -4.03 -7.79 3.15
CA ARG A 163 -4.49 -9.08 2.60
C ARG A 163 -4.58 -8.97 1.09
N LYS A 164 -4.59 -10.09 0.36
CA LYS A 164 -5.09 -10.09 -1.02
C LYS A 164 -6.63 -10.01 -1.02
N PRO A 165 -7.23 -9.03 -1.71
CA PRO A 165 -8.68 -8.87 -1.71
C PRO A 165 -9.38 -9.99 -2.49
N PHE A 166 -10.64 -10.24 -2.12
CA PHE A 166 -11.61 -11.06 -2.87
C PHE A 166 -12.03 -10.37 -4.18
N SER A 167 -11.07 -10.20 -5.09
CA SER A 167 -11.22 -9.45 -6.32
C SER A 167 -10.67 -10.27 -7.49
N PRO A 168 -11.53 -10.96 -8.27
CA PRO A 168 -11.12 -11.83 -9.36
C PRO A 168 -10.40 -11.10 -10.49
N VAL A 169 -10.61 -9.78 -10.61
CA VAL A 169 -9.91 -8.93 -11.58
C VAL A 169 -8.48 -8.57 -11.14
N LYS A 170 -8.19 -8.63 -9.83
CA LYS A 170 -6.87 -8.33 -9.27
C LYS A 170 -6.04 -9.59 -9.09
N ASN A 171 -6.65 -10.64 -8.54
CA ASN A 171 -5.99 -11.88 -8.11
C ASN A 171 -6.88 -13.08 -8.43
N ARG A 172 -6.30 -14.28 -8.51
CA ARG A 172 -7.07 -15.52 -8.69
C ARG A 172 -7.57 -16.12 -7.38
N GLY A 173 -6.82 -15.92 -6.30
CA GLY A 173 -7.21 -16.28 -4.93
C GLY A 173 -6.65 -15.27 -3.93
N VAL A 174 -6.62 -15.67 -2.65
CA VAL A 174 -6.27 -14.79 -1.52
C VAL A 174 -4.93 -15.12 -0.86
N ALA A 175 -4.22 -16.16 -1.29
CA ALA A 175 -2.88 -16.46 -0.77
C ALA A 175 -1.84 -15.44 -1.29
N PRO A 176 -0.81 -15.09 -0.51
CA PRO A 176 0.37 -14.42 -1.04
C PRO A 176 0.98 -15.19 -2.21
N ASP A 177 1.51 -14.47 -3.19
CA ASP A 177 2.22 -15.03 -4.34
C ASP A 177 3.60 -14.38 -4.50
N THR A 178 4.26 -14.58 -5.65
CA THR A 178 5.60 -14.02 -5.89
C THR A 178 5.67 -12.50 -5.74
N ALA A 179 4.58 -11.75 -5.87
CA ALA A 179 4.59 -10.31 -5.63
C ALA A 179 4.94 -9.98 -4.18
N GLU A 180 4.32 -10.67 -3.22
CA GLU A 180 4.62 -10.51 -1.80
C GLU A 180 6.03 -11.00 -1.48
N LEU A 181 6.45 -12.14 -2.04
CA LEU A 181 7.79 -12.70 -1.83
C LEU A 181 8.90 -11.73 -2.28
N HIS A 182 8.79 -11.14 -3.48
CA HIS A 182 9.74 -10.13 -3.98
C HIS A 182 9.70 -8.85 -3.15
N SER A 183 8.53 -8.44 -2.69
CA SER A 183 8.39 -7.27 -1.83
C SER A 183 9.08 -7.47 -0.47
N LEU A 184 8.96 -8.66 0.12
CA LEU A 184 9.66 -9.05 1.35
C LEU A 184 11.18 -9.12 1.14
N ALA A 185 11.65 -9.67 0.02
CA ALA A 185 13.07 -9.68 -0.34
C ALA A 185 13.63 -8.25 -0.43
N ARG A 186 12.86 -7.31 -0.98
CA ARG A 186 13.22 -5.89 -1.00
C ARG A 186 13.31 -5.27 0.39
N CYS A 187 12.34 -5.56 1.27
CA CYS A 187 12.39 -5.15 2.68
C CYS A 187 13.65 -5.71 3.37
N ALA A 188 13.96 -6.99 3.16
CA ALA A 188 15.13 -7.65 3.73
C ALA A 188 16.43 -7.00 3.25
N ALA A 189 16.55 -6.70 1.96
CA ALA A 189 17.75 -6.06 1.40
C ALA A 189 17.99 -4.66 1.98
N LEU A 190 16.93 -3.85 2.14
CA LEU A 190 17.03 -2.56 2.84
C LEU A 190 17.42 -2.75 4.31
N ALA A 191 16.79 -3.69 5.02
CA ALA A 191 17.06 -3.97 6.42
C ALA A 191 18.52 -4.39 6.65
N HIS A 192 19.05 -5.29 5.82
CA HIS A 192 20.47 -5.68 5.84
C HIS A 192 21.40 -4.52 5.52
N THR A 193 21.05 -3.67 4.54
CA THR A 193 21.84 -2.47 4.21
C THR A 193 21.96 -1.56 5.43
N VAL A 194 20.85 -1.28 6.12
CA VAL A 194 20.84 -0.41 7.32
C VAL A 194 21.54 -1.10 8.48
N ALA A 195 21.35 -2.41 8.67
CA ALA A 195 22.02 -3.17 9.72
C ALA A 195 23.55 -3.12 9.58
N ALA A 196 24.06 -3.25 8.36
CA ALA A 196 25.51 -3.19 8.09
C ALA A 196 26.11 -1.77 8.30
N LEU A 197 25.30 -0.73 8.16
CA LEU A 197 25.72 0.67 8.37
C LEU A 197 25.66 1.11 9.84
N SER A 198 24.87 0.41 10.65
CA SER A 198 24.54 0.80 12.02
C SER A 198 25.25 -0.11 13.03
N PRO A 199 26.02 0.43 14.00
CA PRO A 199 26.67 -0.37 15.03
C PRO A 199 25.67 -1.07 15.96
N THR A 200 24.42 -0.59 16.02
CA THR A 200 23.33 -1.18 16.80
C THR A 200 22.41 -2.06 15.95
N GLY A 201 22.73 -2.26 14.65
CA GLY A 201 21.91 -3.01 13.72
C GLY A 201 20.64 -2.27 13.26
N CYS A 202 19.72 -3.04 12.68
CA CYS A 202 18.44 -2.57 12.15
C CYS A 202 17.30 -3.47 12.62
N ARG A 203 16.14 -2.89 12.85
CA ARG A 203 14.89 -3.61 13.08
C ARG A 203 13.83 -3.12 12.10
N PHE A 204 13.58 -3.88 11.05
CA PHE A 204 12.51 -3.62 10.10
C PHE A 204 11.25 -4.37 10.54
N THR A 205 10.22 -3.63 10.92
CA THR A 205 8.91 -4.17 11.29
C THR A 205 7.89 -3.85 10.21
N VAL A 206 7.48 -4.87 9.46
CA VAL A 206 6.28 -4.82 8.63
C VAL A 206 5.08 -4.93 9.57
N LEU A 207 4.23 -3.91 9.57
CA LEU A 207 2.97 -3.88 10.32
C LEU A 207 1.85 -4.32 9.38
N ALA A 208 1.56 -5.63 9.36
CA ALA A 208 0.50 -6.21 8.55
C ALA A 208 -0.87 -5.67 9.02
N ASP A 209 -1.50 -4.84 8.20
CA ASP A 209 -2.68 -4.04 8.57
C ASP A 209 -4.01 -4.71 8.17
N GLY A 210 -4.01 -6.03 8.03
CA GLY A 210 -5.16 -6.82 7.59
C GLY A 210 -6.33 -6.75 8.56
N ARG A 211 -6.08 -7.00 9.85
CA ARG A 211 -7.12 -6.92 10.90
C ARG A 211 -7.63 -5.50 11.09
N LYS A 212 -6.74 -4.52 10.99
CA LYS A 212 -7.08 -3.09 11.01
C LYS A 212 -8.12 -2.75 9.94
N TYR A 213 -7.83 -3.05 8.67
CA TYR A 213 -8.76 -2.73 7.57
C TYR A 213 -9.89 -3.72 7.40
N ASN A 214 -9.90 -4.84 8.14
CA ASN A 214 -11.01 -5.78 8.11
C ASN A 214 -12.34 -5.11 8.50
N ARG A 215 -12.29 -4.14 9.43
CA ARG A 215 -13.44 -3.33 9.83
C ARG A 215 -14.14 -2.63 8.65
N ALA A 216 -13.41 -2.35 7.57
CA ALA A 216 -13.96 -1.76 6.35
C ALA A 216 -14.17 -2.80 5.23
N CYS A 217 -13.26 -3.77 5.11
CA CYS A 217 -13.18 -4.65 3.95
C CYS A 217 -13.90 -6.00 4.11
N GLY A 218 -14.27 -6.41 5.32
CA GLY A 218 -15.04 -7.64 5.59
C GLY A 218 -14.32 -8.96 5.25
N THR A 219 -12.99 -8.98 5.25
CA THR A 219 -12.21 -10.21 4.99
C THR A 219 -12.28 -11.15 6.18
N PRO A 220 -12.60 -12.44 6.02
CA PRO A 220 -12.63 -13.37 7.15
C PRO A 220 -11.29 -13.39 7.92
N GLY A 221 -11.38 -13.42 9.25
CA GLY A 221 -10.21 -13.45 10.14
C GLY A 221 -9.21 -14.57 9.81
N PRO A 222 -9.65 -15.82 9.55
CA PRO A 222 -8.76 -16.92 9.15
C PRO A 222 -7.97 -16.65 7.86
N VAL A 223 -8.56 -15.95 6.88
CA VAL A 223 -7.88 -15.56 5.63
C VAL A 223 -6.77 -14.57 5.91
N VAL A 224 -7.04 -13.57 6.77
CA VAL A 224 -6.02 -12.58 7.18
C VAL A 224 -4.89 -13.27 7.95
N ALA A 225 -5.21 -14.17 8.88
CA ALA A 225 -4.22 -14.93 9.64
C ALA A 225 -3.34 -15.78 8.71
N ALA A 226 -3.95 -16.56 7.82
CA ALA A 226 -3.24 -17.38 6.84
C ALA A 226 -2.30 -16.54 5.96
N TYR A 227 -2.79 -15.40 5.47
CA TYR A 227 -1.99 -14.46 4.68
C TYR A 227 -0.75 -14.00 5.46
N GLN A 228 -0.91 -13.55 6.71
CA GLN A 228 0.20 -13.11 7.55
C GLN A 228 1.18 -14.25 7.92
N ASP A 229 0.68 -15.45 8.18
CA ASP A 229 1.52 -16.61 8.48
C ASP A 229 2.40 -16.98 7.29
N THR A 230 1.87 -16.92 6.08
CA THR A 230 2.68 -17.09 4.86
C THR A 230 3.78 -16.04 4.76
N LEU A 231 3.49 -14.76 5.06
CA LEU A 231 4.52 -13.72 5.03
C LEU A 231 5.62 -13.95 6.06
N ARG A 232 5.25 -14.30 7.30
CA ARG A 232 6.22 -14.66 8.35
C ARG A 232 7.09 -15.83 7.92
N ARG A 233 6.46 -16.86 7.35
CA ARG A 233 7.15 -18.02 6.84
C ARG A 233 8.18 -17.65 5.77
N TRP A 234 7.82 -16.81 4.80
CA TRP A 234 8.75 -16.38 3.76
C TRP A 234 9.86 -15.47 4.27
N VAL A 235 9.65 -14.70 5.34
CA VAL A 235 10.76 -14.00 6.01
C VAL A 235 11.78 -15.01 6.55
N THR A 236 11.31 -16.10 7.16
CA THR A 236 12.17 -17.21 7.61
C THR A 236 12.86 -17.92 6.45
N ASP A 237 12.13 -18.20 5.37
CA ASP A 237 12.69 -18.85 4.19
C ASP A 237 13.65 -17.94 3.43
N LEU A 238 13.59 -16.62 3.59
CA LEU A 238 14.60 -15.67 3.11
C LEU A 238 15.81 -15.56 4.04
N GLY A 239 15.76 -16.14 5.24
CA GLY A 239 16.80 -16.02 6.26
C GLY A 239 16.93 -14.62 6.83
N ALA A 240 15.83 -13.86 6.87
CA ALA A 240 15.84 -12.44 7.21
C ALA A 240 15.32 -12.14 8.63
N ASP A 241 14.97 -13.15 9.44
CA ASP A 241 14.33 -12.96 10.76
C ASP A 241 15.16 -12.11 11.73
N GLY A 242 16.48 -12.10 11.56
CA GLY A 242 17.39 -11.29 12.38
C GLY A 242 17.25 -9.77 12.18
N VAL A 243 16.67 -9.33 11.05
CA VAL A 243 16.53 -7.90 10.72
C VAL A 243 15.13 -7.49 10.28
N LEU A 244 14.31 -8.43 9.82
CA LEU A 244 12.96 -8.22 9.29
C LEU A 244 11.96 -9.08 10.06
N ARG A 245 10.83 -8.49 10.43
CA ARG A 245 9.70 -9.21 11.04
C ARG A 245 8.36 -8.72 10.51
N VAL A 246 7.38 -9.61 10.47
CA VAL A 246 5.98 -9.31 10.16
C VAL A 246 5.15 -9.47 11.42
N VAL A 247 4.53 -8.38 11.87
CA VAL A 247 3.65 -8.37 13.04
C VAL A 247 2.26 -7.87 12.62
N ASP A 248 1.22 -8.36 13.28
CA ASP A 248 -0.12 -7.80 13.09
C ASP A 248 -0.17 -6.37 13.63
N TYR A 249 -0.76 -5.45 12.87
CA TYR A 249 -0.84 -4.03 13.24
C TYR A 249 -1.61 -3.83 14.54
N GLU A 250 -2.76 -4.48 14.69
CA GLU A 250 -3.62 -4.29 15.87
C GLU A 250 -2.96 -4.87 17.12
N GLU A 251 -2.28 -6.03 17.01
CA GLU A 251 -1.48 -6.58 18.10
C GLU A 251 -0.30 -5.67 18.48
N TRP A 252 0.37 -5.07 17.49
CA TRP A 252 1.47 -4.15 17.73
C TRP A 252 1.01 -2.87 18.46
N VAL A 253 -0.10 -2.28 18.01
CA VAL A 253 -0.74 -1.13 18.70
C VAL A 253 -1.19 -1.52 20.10
N ALA A 254 -1.81 -2.69 20.28
CA ALA A 254 -2.29 -3.15 21.59
C ALA A 254 -1.17 -3.39 22.61
N ARG A 255 0.03 -3.77 22.15
CA ARG A 255 1.22 -3.87 23.02
C ARG A 255 1.85 -2.51 23.33
N GLY A 256 1.68 -1.54 22.44
CA GLY A 256 2.21 -0.18 22.58
C GLY A 256 1.36 0.72 23.46
N LEU A 257 0.04 0.50 23.46
CA LEU A 257 -0.94 1.29 24.20
C LEU A 257 -1.43 0.58 25.46
N GLY A 258 -1.86 1.35 26.47
CA GLY A 258 -2.57 0.78 27.62
C GLY A 258 -4.00 0.35 27.26
N ALA A 259 -4.61 -0.51 28.10
CA ALA A 259 -5.98 -0.98 27.86
C ALA A 259 -7.02 0.16 27.79
N ALA A 260 -6.85 1.23 28.58
CA ALA A 260 -7.72 2.41 28.54
C ALA A 260 -7.62 3.19 27.23
N ASP A 261 -6.43 3.26 26.63
CA ASP A 261 -6.19 3.94 25.36
C ASP A 261 -6.80 3.15 24.18
N LEU A 262 -6.84 1.81 24.28
CA LEU A 262 -7.49 0.96 23.28
C LEU A 262 -9.01 1.15 23.27
N GLY A 263 -9.65 1.23 24.44
CA GLY A 263 -11.08 1.55 24.54
C GLY A 263 -11.39 2.93 23.95
N THR A 264 -10.58 3.93 24.30
CA THR A 264 -10.70 5.29 23.77
C THR A 264 -10.55 5.35 22.25
N ARG A 265 -9.57 4.62 21.69
CA ARG A 265 -9.36 4.49 20.24
C ARG A 265 -10.59 3.89 19.55
N GLU A 266 -11.15 2.83 20.12
CA GLU A 266 -12.32 2.16 19.54
C GLU A 266 -13.54 3.08 19.53
N GLU A 267 -13.83 3.75 20.64
CA GLU A 267 -14.93 4.71 20.70
C GLU A 267 -14.73 5.88 19.72
N TYR A 268 -13.49 6.38 19.59
CA TYR A 268 -13.18 7.44 18.64
C TYR A 268 -13.44 7.00 17.20
N TYR A 269 -13.01 5.79 16.84
CA TYR A 269 -13.29 5.18 15.54
C TYR A 269 -14.80 5.05 15.28
N GLN A 270 -15.56 4.50 16.23
CA GLN A 270 -17.01 4.29 16.06
C GLN A 270 -17.75 5.61 15.87
N ARG A 271 -17.44 6.63 16.68
CA ARG A 271 -18.01 7.98 16.52
C ARG A 271 -17.68 8.58 15.16
N ARG A 272 -16.44 8.44 14.69
CA ARG A 272 -16.02 8.93 13.37
C ARG A 272 -16.73 8.20 12.24
N ALA A 273 -16.82 6.87 12.30
CA ALA A 273 -17.49 6.08 11.27
C ALA A 273 -18.98 6.46 11.16
N ALA A 274 -19.69 6.57 12.29
CA ALA A 274 -21.08 7.00 12.32
C ALA A 274 -21.26 8.42 11.78
N ALA A 275 -20.40 9.36 12.17
CA ALA A 275 -20.45 10.74 11.70
C ALA A 275 -20.22 10.88 10.18
N LEU A 276 -19.27 10.10 9.62
CA LEU A 276 -19.03 10.08 8.18
C LEU A 276 -20.24 9.51 7.43
N ALA A 277 -20.80 8.41 7.92
CA ALA A 277 -21.95 7.76 7.30
C ALA A 277 -23.19 8.66 7.30
N ASP A 278 -23.53 9.34 8.40
CA ASP A 278 -24.69 10.25 8.45
C ASP A 278 -24.46 11.51 7.60
N ARG A 279 -23.29 12.17 7.75
CA ARG A 279 -23.02 13.45 7.07
C ARG A 279 -22.92 13.28 5.56
N TYR A 280 -22.15 12.30 5.11
CA TYR A 280 -21.84 12.13 3.68
C TYR A 280 -22.75 11.10 3.00
N GLY A 281 -23.41 10.22 3.75
CA GLY A 281 -24.35 9.25 3.18
C GLY A 281 -25.52 9.93 2.46
N ARG A 282 -25.98 11.09 2.96
CA ARG A 282 -27.02 11.90 2.29
C ARG A 282 -26.56 12.53 0.97
N LEU A 283 -25.26 12.66 0.77
CA LEU A 283 -24.65 13.27 -0.41
C LEU A 283 -24.25 12.22 -1.46
N PHE A 284 -24.07 10.96 -1.04
CA PHE A 284 -23.75 9.84 -1.92
C PHE A 284 -25.02 9.27 -2.56
N SER A 285 -24.93 8.87 -3.83
CA SER A 285 -25.98 8.15 -4.53
C SER A 285 -25.44 6.87 -5.14
N ALA A 286 -25.93 5.71 -4.68
CA ALA A 286 -25.60 4.42 -5.27
C ALA A 286 -26.17 4.27 -6.70
N HIS A 287 -27.25 4.97 -7.04
CA HIS A 287 -27.76 5.01 -8.43
C HIS A 287 -26.85 5.79 -9.37
N ALA A 288 -26.22 6.88 -8.89
CA ALA A 288 -25.36 7.76 -9.67
C ALA A 288 -24.03 8.10 -8.93
N PRO A 289 -23.17 7.10 -8.66
CA PRO A 289 -22.02 7.26 -7.77
C PRO A 289 -21.03 8.27 -8.30
N ARG A 290 -20.78 8.29 -9.62
CA ARG A 290 -19.84 9.24 -10.22
C ARG A 290 -20.22 10.70 -9.96
N GLU A 291 -21.46 11.06 -10.26
CA GLU A 291 -21.94 12.44 -10.09
C GLU A 291 -21.95 12.85 -8.61
N SER A 292 -22.44 11.97 -7.74
CA SER A 292 -22.48 12.24 -6.30
C SER A 292 -21.08 12.41 -5.68
N LEU A 293 -20.11 11.58 -6.09
CA LEU A 293 -18.72 11.66 -5.61
C LEU A 293 -17.96 12.86 -6.19
N GLU A 294 -18.22 13.26 -7.43
CA GLU A 294 -17.66 14.48 -8.03
C GLU A 294 -18.17 15.73 -7.28
N ARG A 295 -19.47 15.78 -6.94
CA ARG A 295 -20.03 16.85 -6.09
C ARG A 295 -19.39 16.87 -4.70
N LEU A 296 -19.24 15.70 -4.09
CA LEU A 296 -18.68 15.54 -2.74
C LEU A 296 -17.17 15.87 -2.69
N ALA A 297 -16.43 15.66 -3.77
CA ALA A 297 -15.04 16.11 -3.90
C ALA A 297 -14.93 17.63 -4.11
N GLY A 298 -15.96 18.25 -4.71
CA GLY A 298 -16.02 19.69 -4.95
C GLY A 298 -16.53 20.53 -3.77
N THR A 299 -17.13 19.92 -2.74
CA THR A 299 -17.56 20.63 -1.53
C THR A 299 -16.35 20.94 -0.64
N ALA A 300 -15.94 22.20 -0.54
CA ALA A 300 -14.99 22.65 0.47
C ALA A 300 -15.63 22.54 1.86
N ASP A 301 -14.98 21.84 2.80
CA ASP A 301 -15.48 21.72 4.18
C ASP A 301 -15.19 23.02 4.95
N PRO A 302 -16.20 23.78 5.42
CA PRO A 302 -15.98 25.03 6.16
C PRO A 302 -15.35 24.82 7.55
N HIS A 303 -15.32 23.58 8.06
CA HIS A 303 -14.91 23.28 9.45
C HIS A 303 -13.48 22.77 9.63
N ASP A 304 -12.71 22.53 8.55
CA ASP A 304 -11.28 22.17 8.65
C ASP A 304 -10.40 23.31 9.23
N ALA A 305 -10.97 24.50 9.47
CA ALA A 305 -10.31 25.64 10.10
C ALA A 305 -10.44 25.69 11.63
N ARG A 306 -11.19 24.79 12.29
CA ARG A 306 -11.36 24.82 13.75
C ARG A 306 -11.00 23.47 14.36
N GLY A 307 -9.75 23.35 14.81
CA GLY A 307 -9.33 22.29 15.72
C GLY A 307 -10.11 22.35 17.04
N PRO A 308 -10.14 21.25 17.82
CA PRO A 308 -10.90 21.17 19.06
C PRO A 308 -10.19 21.97 20.17
N HIS A 309 -10.35 23.28 20.18
CA HIS A 309 -10.08 24.14 21.33
C HIS A 309 -11.33 24.96 21.62
N ASP A 310 -12.32 24.34 22.25
CA ASP A 310 -13.27 25.07 23.10
C ASP A 310 -14.04 24.06 23.98
N ALA A 311 -13.37 23.58 25.03
CA ALA A 311 -14.04 23.11 26.24
C ALA A 311 -13.69 24.09 27.35
N ARG A 312 -14.58 25.07 27.58
CA ARG A 312 -14.42 26.09 28.62
C ARG A 312 -14.65 25.46 30.00
N GLY A 313 -13.58 25.29 30.77
CA GLY A 313 -13.61 25.15 32.23
C GLY A 313 -13.32 26.49 32.94
N PRO A 314 -13.77 26.68 34.19
CA PRO A 314 -13.85 28.01 34.80
C PRO A 314 -12.49 28.56 35.26
N ARG A 315 -12.43 29.90 35.25
CA ARG A 315 -11.27 30.78 35.40
C ARG A 315 -10.57 30.65 36.77
N GLY A 316 -9.24 30.58 36.74
CA GLY A 316 -8.33 30.84 37.86
C GLY A 316 -7.08 31.59 37.35
N THR A 317 -6.66 32.60 38.09
CA THR A 317 -5.71 33.71 37.78
C THR A 317 -4.26 33.33 37.44
N PRO A 318 -3.49 34.23 36.78
CA PRO A 318 -2.22 33.91 36.11
C PRO A 318 -0.96 34.20 36.94
N ALA A 319 0.12 33.47 36.65
CA ALA A 319 1.51 33.85 36.94
C ALA A 319 2.44 33.43 35.78
N PRO A 320 3.59 34.11 35.55
CA PRO A 320 4.10 34.31 34.20
C PRO A 320 5.39 33.53 33.85
N HIS A 321 5.64 33.48 32.53
CA HIS A 321 6.90 33.21 31.81
C HIS A 321 7.28 31.76 31.46
N GLY A 322 6.98 31.40 30.21
CA GLY A 322 7.67 30.37 29.43
C GLY A 322 7.37 30.59 27.95
N ARG A 323 8.39 30.93 27.14
CA ARG A 323 8.26 31.42 25.76
C ARG A 323 7.61 30.37 24.85
N HIS A 324 6.56 30.79 24.14
CA HIS A 324 5.90 30.06 23.07
C HIS A 324 6.82 29.88 21.86
N ASP A 325 6.92 28.65 21.38
CA ASP A 325 7.47 28.29 20.07
C ASP A 325 6.29 28.14 19.08
N PRO A 326 6.14 29.00 18.05
CA PRO A 326 4.97 28.98 17.18
C PRO A 326 5.32 28.31 15.83
N HIS A 327 5.34 26.97 15.77
CA HIS A 327 5.43 26.27 14.50
C HIS A 327 4.46 25.07 14.45
N GLY A 328 3.17 25.41 14.31
CA GLY A 328 2.16 24.50 13.79
C GLY A 328 2.47 24.17 12.32
N ALA A 329 3.09 23.03 12.09
CA ALA A 329 3.35 22.52 10.75
C ALA A 329 2.03 21.99 10.15
N HIS A 330 1.34 22.84 9.40
CA HIS A 330 0.24 22.46 8.51
C HIS A 330 0.76 21.44 7.49
N GLY A 331 0.44 20.17 7.73
CA GLY A 331 0.68 19.04 6.84
C GLY A 331 -0.05 19.20 5.51
N ALA A 332 0.42 18.48 4.50
CA ALA A 332 0.07 18.70 3.11
C ALA A 332 -1.46 18.61 2.84
N HIS A 333 -2.07 19.76 2.49
CA HIS A 333 -3.40 19.92 1.89
C HIS A 333 -3.84 18.74 1.01
N ASP A 334 -4.92 18.06 1.44
CA ASP A 334 -5.84 17.31 0.60
C ASP A 334 -6.69 18.34 -0.18
N PRO A 335 -6.69 18.35 -1.53
CA PRO A 335 -7.35 19.41 -2.29
C PRO A 335 -8.88 19.49 -2.10
N GLY A 336 -9.53 18.54 -1.38
CA GLY A 336 -10.99 18.50 -1.21
C GLY A 336 -11.51 18.12 0.19
N GLY A 337 -10.67 18.17 1.24
CA GLY A 337 -11.06 17.81 2.61
C GLY A 337 -11.54 16.35 2.76
N VAL A 338 -12.26 16.05 3.84
CA VAL A 338 -12.79 14.70 4.12
C VAL A 338 -13.69 14.17 2.99
N GLY A 339 -14.43 15.05 2.32
CA GLY A 339 -15.22 14.70 1.13
C GLY A 339 -14.33 14.17 0.01
N GLY A 340 -13.32 14.95 -0.41
CA GLY A 340 -12.33 14.51 -1.41
C GLY A 340 -11.69 13.16 -1.04
N GLN A 341 -11.34 12.95 0.23
CA GLN A 341 -10.79 11.69 0.71
C GLN A 341 -11.77 10.51 0.59
N LEU A 342 -13.06 10.70 0.88
CA LEU A 342 -14.11 9.68 0.72
C LEU A 342 -14.31 9.34 -0.76
N ALA A 343 -14.41 10.35 -1.63
CA ALA A 343 -14.54 10.16 -3.06
C ALA A 343 -13.38 9.34 -3.64
N HIS A 344 -12.15 9.69 -3.25
CA HIS A 344 -10.96 8.94 -3.65
C HIS A 344 -10.96 7.51 -3.10
N THR A 345 -11.29 7.33 -1.82
CA THR A 345 -11.32 6.02 -1.16
C THR A 345 -12.34 5.09 -1.80
N PHE A 346 -13.54 5.58 -2.15
CA PHE A 346 -14.58 4.79 -2.79
C PHE A 346 -14.07 4.05 -4.04
N TRP A 347 -13.45 4.78 -4.98
CA TRP A 347 -12.95 4.19 -6.23
C TRP A 347 -11.84 3.16 -6.00
N SER A 348 -11.05 3.33 -4.94
CA SER A 348 -9.99 2.39 -4.57
C SER A 348 -10.55 1.13 -3.90
N ILE A 349 -11.44 1.30 -2.91
CA ILE A 349 -11.93 0.22 -2.06
C ILE A 349 -13.01 -0.63 -2.71
N ALA A 350 -13.78 -0.08 -3.66
CA ALA A 350 -14.83 -0.81 -4.38
C ALA A 350 -14.31 -2.07 -5.11
N THR A 351 -13.01 -2.14 -5.40
CA THR A 351 -12.37 -3.32 -6.00
C THR A 351 -11.63 -4.19 -4.97
N SER A 352 -11.97 -4.02 -3.69
CA SER A 352 -11.30 -4.68 -2.57
C SER A 352 -12.30 -5.21 -1.54
N VAL A 353 -13.51 -4.65 -1.41
CA VAL A 353 -14.53 -5.15 -0.48
C VAL A 353 -14.83 -6.64 -0.71
N HIS A 354 -14.96 -7.38 0.39
CA HIS A 354 -15.55 -8.72 0.37
C HIS A 354 -17.07 -8.56 0.42
N TYR A 355 -17.71 -8.62 -0.75
CA TYR A 355 -19.11 -8.29 -0.89
C TYR A 355 -20.03 -9.40 -0.42
N THR A 356 -20.97 -9.05 0.46
CA THR A 356 -21.99 -10.00 0.94
C THR A 356 -23.06 -10.25 -0.12
N ALA A 357 -23.46 -9.22 -0.86
CA ALA A 357 -24.48 -9.30 -1.91
C ALA A 357 -24.07 -10.19 -3.10
N LEU A 358 -22.78 -10.40 -3.35
CA LEU A 358 -22.31 -11.35 -4.37
C LEU A 358 -22.46 -12.82 -3.95
N GLY A 359 -22.82 -13.11 -2.69
CA GLY A 359 -23.08 -14.47 -2.21
C GLY A 359 -21.92 -15.41 -2.49
N THR A 360 -20.70 -15.03 -2.08
CA THR A 360 -19.43 -15.57 -2.61
C THR A 360 -19.27 -17.08 -2.47
N GLY A 361 -19.99 -17.77 -1.58
CA GLY A 361 -19.80 -19.21 -1.29
C GLY A 361 -18.40 -19.58 -0.76
N HIS A 362 -17.43 -18.65 -0.81
CA HIS A 362 -16.08 -18.72 -0.27
C HIS A 362 -16.03 -18.39 1.22
N GLN A 363 -17.17 -18.53 1.91
CA GLN A 363 -17.32 -18.12 3.30
C GLN A 363 -16.41 -19.01 4.16
N ASP A 364 -15.38 -18.37 4.72
CA ASP A 364 -14.57 -18.83 5.85
C ASP A 364 -13.37 -19.75 5.60
N LEU A 365 -13.13 -20.23 4.38
CA LEU A 365 -11.98 -21.10 4.11
C LEU A 365 -10.74 -20.34 3.62
N PRO A 366 -9.61 -20.33 4.38
CA PRO A 366 -8.36 -19.69 3.93
C PRO A 366 -7.79 -20.33 2.66
N ASP A 367 -8.15 -21.60 2.40
CA ASP A 367 -7.62 -22.42 1.30
C ASP A 367 -8.74 -22.97 0.39
N GLY A 368 -9.89 -22.29 0.35
CA GLY A 368 -11.03 -22.70 -0.49
C GLY A 368 -10.76 -22.55 -2.00
N PRO A 369 -11.54 -23.21 -2.87
CA PRO A 369 -11.35 -23.11 -4.32
C PRO A 369 -11.43 -21.66 -4.80
N CYS A 370 -10.73 -21.32 -5.88
CA CYS A 370 -10.83 -20.01 -6.53
C CYS A 370 -12.23 -19.73 -7.09
N TYR A 371 -12.45 -18.48 -7.52
CA TYR A 371 -13.74 -17.96 -7.97
C TYR A 371 -14.41 -18.78 -9.10
N PRO A 372 -15.69 -19.16 -8.98
CA PRO A 372 -16.48 -19.68 -10.09
C PRO A 372 -16.56 -18.66 -11.25
N ASP A 373 -16.67 -19.14 -12.48
CA ASP A 373 -16.69 -18.27 -13.66
C ASP A 373 -17.82 -17.23 -13.61
N ALA A 374 -19.02 -17.63 -13.18
CA ALA A 374 -20.15 -16.72 -13.00
C ALA A 374 -19.87 -15.59 -11.98
N TYR A 375 -19.12 -15.87 -10.91
CA TYR A 375 -18.71 -14.87 -9.93
C TYR A 375 -17.70 -13.87 -10.54
N GLN A 376 -16.71 -14.39 -11.28
CA GLN A 376 -15.71 -13.56 -11.95
C GLN A 376 -16.37 -12.56 -12.91
N GLU A 377 -17.38 -13.02 -13.64
CA GLU A 377 -18.16 -12.21 -14.59
C GLU A 377 -19.02 -11.16 -13.89
N ALA A 378 -19.79 -11.56 -12.88
CA ALA A 378 -20.60 -10.62 -12.09
C ALA A 378 -19.73 -9.50 -11.50
N TYR A 379 -18.58 -9.86 -10.93
CA TYR A 379 -17.63 -8.90 -10.38
C TYR A 379 -17.02 -7.99 -11.46
N ALA A 380 -16.58 -8.54 -12.59
CA ALA A 380 -15.99 -7.75 -13.66
C ALA A 380 -17.00 -6.78 -14.29
N LEU A 381 -18.26 -7.22 -14.45
CA LEU A 381 -19.36 -6.37 -14.92
C LEU A 381 -19.67 -5.26 -13.93
N TYR A 382 -19.73 -5.57 -12.63
CA TYR A 382 -19.84 -4.57 -11.57
C TYR A 382 -18.74 -3.51 -11.67
N VAL A 383 -17.47 -3.91 -11.72
CA VAL A 383 -16.34 -2.97 -11.79
C VAL A 383 -16.38 -2.13 -13.09
N ALA A 384 -16.75 -2.73 -14.22
CA ALA A 384 -16.93 -2.00 -15.48
C ALA A 384 -18.00 -0.90 -15.37
N HIS A 385 -19.09 -1.19 -14.65
CA HIS A 385 -20.25 -0.32 -14.51
C HIS A 385 -20.25 0.53 -13.25
N LEU A 386 -19.26 0.39 -12.36
CA LEU A 386 -19.22 1.02 -11.04
C LEU A 386 -19.58 2.52 -11.05
N GLY A 387 -19.10 3.26 -12.04
CA GLY A 387 -19.36 4.70 -12.17
C GLY A 387 -20.49 5.11 -13.11
N ARG A 388 -21.27 4.17 -13.67
CA ARG A 388 -22.38 4.47 -14.60
C ARG A 388 -23.71 4.61 -13.85
N PRO A 389 -24.62 5.51 -14.26
CA PRO A 389 -25.98 5.54 -13.73
C PRO A 389 -26.70 4.20 -13.93
N LEU A 390 -27.46 3.74 -12.93
CA LEU A 390 -28.34 2.58 -13.09
C LEU A 390 -29.68 2.93 -13.73
N THR A 391 -30.11 4.19 -13.62
CA THR A 391 -31.37 4.71 -14.16
C THR A 391 -31.13 6.04 -14.91
N GLY A 392 -32.03 6.41 -15.83
CA GLY A 392 -32.00 7.69 -16.56
C GLY A 392 -31.14 7.75 -17.83
N PRO A 393 -30.95 8.94 -18.43
CA PRO A 393 -30.15 9.13 -19.64
C PRO A 393 -28.69 8.68 -19.41
N GLY A 394 -28.20 7.75 -20.22
CA GLY A 394 -26.86 7.17 -20.05
C GLY A 394 -26.80 5.87 -19.25
N ALA A 395 -27.92 5.40 -18.69
CA ALA A 395 -28.08 4.01 -18.21
C ALA A 395 -28.08 2.99 -19.38
N GLY A 396 -28.21 3.49 -20.61
CA GLY A 396 -28.26 2.71 -21.84
C GLY A 396 -26.87 2.36 -22.40
N GLY A 397 -26.34 1.24 -21.96
CA GLY A 397 -25.57 0.35 -22.82
C GLY A 397 -26.08 -1.06 -22.54
N LEU A 398 -26.36 -1.86 -23.57
CA LEU A 398 -26.62 -3.28 -23.36
C LEU A 398 -25.49 -3.83 -22.51
N LEU A 399 -25.83 -4.31 -21.30
CA LEU A 399 -24.89 -5.09 -20.53
C LEU A 399 -24.54 -6.28 -21.42
N PRO A 400 -23.27 -6.46 -21.79
CA PRO A 400 -22.92 -7.56 -22.67
C PRO A 400 -23.42 -8.84 -22.02
N ALA A 401 -24.05 -9.71 -22.81
CA ALA A 401 -24.64 -10.93 -22.31
C ALA A 401 -23.57 -11.70 -21.53
N ALA A 402 -23.82 -11.90 -20.24
CA ALA A 402 -22.93 -12.68 -19.39
C ALA A 402 -23.06 -14.16 -19.81
N PRO A 403 -21.97 -14.78 -20.30
CA PRO A 403 -22.06 -16.12 -20.87
C PRO A 403 -22.33 -17.20 -19.80
N TYR A 404 -22.09 -16.92 -18.50
CA TYR A 404 -22.28 -17.90 -17.43
C TYR A 404 -23.29 -17.50 -16.33
N GLY A 405 -24.02 -16.37 -16.42
CA GLY A 405 -25.08 -16.06 -15.44
C GLY A 405 -25.88 -14.77 -15.64
N ARG A 406 -27.21 -14.82 -15.46
CA ARG A 406 -28.10 -13.65 -15.61
C ARG A 406 -27.95 -12.60 -14.50
N ALA A 407 -27.54 -13.01 -13.29
CA ALA A 407 -27.41 -12.13 -12.12
C ALA A 407 -26.38 -11.00 -12.28
N ALA A 408 -25.37 -11.18 -13.14
CA ALA A 408 -24.35 -10.17 -13.40
C ALA A 408 -24.90 -8.85 -13.99
N THR A 409 -26.12 -8.91 -14.53
CA THR A 409 -26.81 -7.78 -15.15
C THR A 409 -27.93 -7.17 -14.31
N ASP A 410 -28.14 -7.68 -13.11
CA ASP A 410 -29.19 -7.26 -12.19
C ASP A 410 -28.87 -5.86 -11.57
N PRO A 411 -29.69 -4.83 -11.84
CA PRO A 411 -29.49 -3.50 -11.26
C PRO A 411 -29.52 -3.49 -9.72
N ASP A 412 -30.33 -4.35 -9.09
CA ASP A 412 -30.47 -4.39 -7.62
C ASP A 412 -29.19 -4.92 -6.97
N LEU A 413 -28.55 -5.91 -7.60
CA LEU A 413 -27.22 -6.36 -7.20
C LEU A 413 -26.19 -5.23 -7.31
N HIS A 414 -26.15 -4.50 -8.42
CA HIS A 414 -25.19 -3.40 -8.58
C HIS A 414 -25.43 -2.27 -7.57
N LEU A 415 -26.69 -2.01 -7.20
CA LEU A 415 -27.05 -1.05 -6.16
C LEU A 415 -26.48 -1.50 -4.80
N ALA A 416 -26.76 -2.73 -4.39
CA ALA A 416 -26.27 -3.28 -3.12
C ALA A 416 -24.73 -3.26 -3.03
N LEU A 417 -24.02 -3.62 -4.11
CA LEU A 417 -22.56 -3.58 -4.15
C LEU A 417 -22.01 -2.16 -4.00
N ARG A 418 -22.68 -1.15 -4.56
CA ARG A 418 -22.25 0.26 -4.41
C ARG A 418 -22.49 0.77 -3.00
N GLU A 419 -23.57 0.35 -2.36
CA GLU A 419 -23.87 0.68 -0.96
C GLU A 419 -22.82 0.05 -0.03
N GLU A 420 -22.52 -1.24 -0.18
CA GLU A 420 -21.45 -1.91 0.56
C GLU A 420 -20.08 -1.24 0.35
N ALA A 421 -19.77 -0.84 -0.89
CA ALA A 421 -18.53 -0.12 -1.21
C ALA A 421 -18.46 1.26 -0.54
N TRP A 422 -19.58 1.96 -0.45
CA TRP A 422 -19.68 3.26 0.21
C TRP A 422 -19.52 3.14 1.73
N GLU A 423 -20.19 2.19 2.36
CA GLU A 423 -19.99 1.91 3.79
C GLU A 423 -18.53 1.56 4.09
N ALA A 424 -17.93 0.71 3.27
CA ALA A 424 -16.51 0.37 3.38
C ALA A 424 -15.62 1.61 3.26
N ALA A 425 -15.93 2.53 2.34
CA ALA A 425 -15.18 3.79 2.19
C ALA A 425 -15.27 4.66 3.45
N CYS A 426 -16.46 4.81 4.03
CA CYS A 426 -16.66 5.53 5.29
C CYS A 426 -15.85 4.92 6.43
N ARG A 427 -15.93 3.59 6.61
CA ARG A 427 -15.17 2.88 7.65
C ARG A 427 -13.66 3.00 7.42
N TYR A 428 -13.20 2.89 6.18
CA TYR A 428 -11.78 3.01 5.83
C TYR A 428 -11.22 4.41 6.14
N VAL A 429 -11.96 5.46 5.78
CA VAL A 429 -11.57 6.84 6.09
C VAL A 429 -11.59 7.06 7.61
N ALA A 430 -12.60 6.54 8.33
CA ALA A 430 -12.65 6.62 9.79
C ALA A 430 -11.44 5.97 10.47
N ILE A 431 -11.02 4.78 10.03
CA ILE A 431 -9.79 4.12 10.50
C ILE A 431 -8.58 5.03 10.27
N SER A 432 -8.46 5.56 9.05
CA SER A 432 -7.31 6.37 8.64
C SER A 432 -7.23 7.72 9.36
N LEU A 433 -8.37 8.32 9.71
CA LEU A 433 -8.45 9.54 10.51
C LEU A 433 -8.17 9.23 11.98
N THR A 434 -8.76 8.17 12.54
CA THR A 434 -8.53 7.75 13.94
C THR A 434 -7.05 7.52 14.22
N ASP A 435 -6.38 6.69 13.43
CA ASP A 435 -4.98 6.37 13.65
C ASP A 435 -4.05 7.59 13.44
N ARG A 436 -4.48 8.56 12.63
CA ARG A 436 -3.74 9.80 12.36
C ARG A 436 -3.91 10.79 13.51
N ASP A 437 -5.14 11.03 13.94
CA ASP A 437 -5.49 11.97 15.01
C ASP A 437 -4.87 11.52 16.34
N LEU A 438 -4.85 10.21 16.59
CA LEU A 438 -4.22 9.61 17.77
C LEU A 438 -2.72 9.33 17.58
N ASN A 439 -2.16 9.64 16.40
CA ASN A 439 -0.75 9.50 16.07
C ASN A 439 -0.13 8.13 16.45
N LEU A 440 -0.89 7.04 16.29
CA LEU A 440 -0.63 5.77 16.97
C LEU A 440 0.77 5.19 16.74
N VAL A 441 1.28 5.32 15.51
CA VAL A 441 2.62 4.82 15.17
C VAL A 441 3.71 5.56 15.95
N ARG A 442 3.55 6.88 16.16
CA ARG A 442 4.51 7.68 16.93
C ARG A 442 4.36 7.46 18.42
N GLU A 443 3.14 7.26 18.92
CA GLU A 443 2.93 6.90 20.33
C GLU A 443 3.54 5.53 20.65
N THR A 444 3.37 4.55 19.77
CA THR A 444 3.90 3.19 19.97
C THR A 444 5.41 3.09 19.71
N ALA A 445 5.94 3.82 18.71
CA ALA A 445 7.36 3.79 18.36
C ALA A 445 7.89 5.20 18.02
N PRO A 446 8.15 6.04 19.04
CA PRO A 446 8.46 7.47 18.84
C PRO A 446 9.75 7.72 18.06
N ARG A 447 10.70 6.78 18.14
CA ARG A 447 12.02 6.89 17.50
C ARG A 447 12.11 6.19 16.15
N ALA A 448 11.09 5.42 15.76
CA ALA A 448 11.10 4.70 14.50
C ALA A 448 11.01 5.65 13.29
N VAL A 449 11.66 5.25 12.20
CA VAL A 449 11.45 5.85 10.89
C VAL A 449 10.23 5.18 10.26
N LYS A 450 9.17 5.95 10.08
CA LYS A 450 7.92 5.47 9.48
C LYS A 450 8.07 5.43 7.96
N LEU A 451 7.88 4.23 7.41
CA LEU A 451 7.81 3.97 5.98
C LEU A 451 6.33 3.94 5.55
N THR A 452 6.08 4.22 4.28
CA THR A 452 4.73 4.27 3.71
C THR A 452 4.78 3.99 2.21
N ILE A 453 3.71 3.42 1.67
CA ILE A 453 3.48 3.30 0.21
C ILE A 453 2.97 4.60 -0.42
N HIS A 454 2.66 5.61 0.40
CA HIS A 454 2.20 6.93 -0.03
C HIS A 454 2.99 8.00 0.72
N GLY A 455 3.89 8.71 0.03
CA GLY A 455 4.74 9.73 0.65
C GLY A 455 3.95 10.84 1.35
N LYS A 456 4.35 11.16 2.58
CA LYS A 456 3.75 12.21 3.43
C LYS A 456 4.86 12.94 4.20
N PRO A 457 4.63 14.20 4.64
CA PRO A 457 5.54 14.87 5.56
C PRO A 457 5.84 14.00 6.79
N GLY A 458 7.11 13.85 7.14
CA GLY A 458 7.57 13.03 8.27
C GLY A 458 7.61 11.52 8.02
N GLU A 459 7.42 11.05 6.78
CA GLU A 459 7.42 9.64 6.40
C GLU A 459 8.25 9.38 5.12
N LEU A 460 8.78 8.16 4.96
CA LEU A 460 9.53 7.76 3.76
C LEU A 460 8.68 6.91 2.83
N HIS A 461 8.53 7.35 1.57
CA HIS A 461 7.81 6.60 0.54
C HIS A 461 8.67 5.44 0.04
N PHE A 462 8.51 4.26 0.65
CA PHE A 462 9.20 3.04 0.27
C PHE A 462 8.46 2.33 -0.86
N THR A 463 9.14 2.06 -1.97
CA THR A 463 8.55 1.28 -3.06
C THR A 463 8.71 -0.21 -2.73
N THR A 464 7.69 -1.05 -2.88
CA THR A 464 7.83 -2.49 -2.62
C THR A 464 7.99 -3.32 -3.88
N ALA A 465 7.59 -2.76 -5.01
CA ALA A 465 7.76 -3.34 -6.34
C ALA A 465 9.01 -2.81 -7.05
N ALA A 466 9.35 -3.45 -8.18
CA ALA A 466 10.37 -2.97 -9.09
C ALA A 466 10.05 -1.54 -9.58
N SER A 467 11.07 -0.77 -9.98
CA SER A 467 10.93 0.64 -10.37
C SER A 467 9.85 0.89 -11.45
N ARG A 468 9.73 -0.04 -12.42
CA ARG A 468 8.70 -0.02 -13.48
C ARG A 468 7.28 -0.12 -12.96
N ASP A 469 7.09 -0.78 -11.82
CA ASP A 469 5.80 -1.08 -11.22
C ASP A 469 5.66 -0.39 -9.85
N ALA A 470 6.44 0.65 -9.56
CA ALA A 470 6.55 1.23 -8.21
C ALA A 470 5.30 1.98 -7.70
N ASN A 471 4.21 2.01 -8.48
CA ASN A 471 2.87 2.40 -8.00
C ASN A 471 2.04 1.20 -7.53
N MET A 472 2.45 -0.03 -7.86
CA MET A 472 1.74 -1.25 -7.51
C MET A 472 2.18 -1.77 -6.14
N THR A 473 1.22 -2.22 -5.35
CA THR A 473 1.49 -2.94 -4.11
C THR A 473 1.17 -4.42 -4.29
N ALA A 474 1.99 -5.30 -3.73
CA ALA A 474 1.86 -6.75 -3.89
C ALA A 474 0.45 -7.26 -3.60
N GLN A 475 -0.12 -6.84 -2.48
CA GLN A 475 -1.46 -7.22 -2.01
C GLN A 475 -2.59 -6.90 -3.01
N HIS A 476 -2.38 -5.97 -3.94
CA HIS A 476 -3.36 -5.59 -4.96
C HIS A 476 -2.99 -6.09 -6.36
N SER A 477 -1.96 -6.93 -6.48
CA SER A 477 -1.46 -7.44 -7.74
C SER A 477 -1.20 -8.94 -7.67
N THR A 478 -0.98 -9.54 -8.82
CA THR A 478 -0.42 -10.88 -8.95
C THR A 478 1.03 -10.79 -9.40
N GLY A 479 1.91 -11.53 -8.75
CA GLY A 479 3.32 -11.64 -9.11
C GLY A 479 3.55 -12.43 -10.40
N GLY A 480 4.72 -12.22 -11.01
CA GLY A 480 5.10 -12.95 -12.20
C GLY A 480 6.52 -12.64 -12.65
N TYR A 481 6.98 -13.33 -13.69
CA TYR A 481 8.29 -13.11 -14.29
C TYR A 481 8.14 -12.80 -15.78
N ALA A 482 8.80 -11.74 -16.22
CA ALA A 482 9.11 -11.58 -17.64
C ALA A 482 10.40 -12.34 -17.93
N LEU A 483 10.34 -13.40 -18.73
CA LEU A 483 11.45 -14.28 -19.07
C LEU A 483 11.96 -13.92 -20.45
N ARG A 484 12.95 -13.02 -20.51
CA ARG A 484 13.52 -12.49 -21.76
C ARG A 484 14.99 -12.20 -21.59
N ASP A 485 15.73 -12.22 -22.70
CA ASP A 485 17.15 -11.86 -22.75
C ASP A 485 18.01 -12.66 -21.74
N GLY A 486 17.67 -13.94 -21.53
CA GLY A 486 18.37 -14.81 -20.59
C GLY A 486 18.16 -14.44 -19.11
N ARG A 487 17.12 -13.67 -18.76
CA ARG A 487 16.88 -13.19 -17.39
C ARG A 487 15.42 -13.30 -16.98
N ALA A 488 15.21 -13.59 -15.70
CA ALA A 488 13.91 -13.53 -15.05
C ALA A 488 13.71 -12.19 -14.34
N ARG A 489 12.75 -11.37 -14.81
CA ARG A 489 12.46 -10.05 -14.22
C ARG A 489 11.11 -10.03 -13.48
N PRO A 490 11.08 -9.77 -12.16
CA PRO A 490 9.83 -9.72 -11.38
C PRO A 490 8.87 -8.64 -11.87
N THR A 491 7.60 -8.98 -12.05
CA THR A 491 6.53 -8.10 -12.54
C THR A 491 5.38 -8.02 -11.54
N PHE A 492 4.70 -6.88 -11.47
CA PHE A 492 3.53 -6.65 -10.62
C PHE A 492 2.38 -6.10 -11.46
N ARG A 493 1.35 -6.91 -11.70
CA ARG A 493 0.20 -6.54 -12.55
C ARG A 493 -1.09 -7.10 -11.99
N TYR A 494 -2.22 -6.48 -12.33
CA TYR A 494 -3.51 -7.09 -12.04
C TYR A 494 -3.69 -8.36 -12.86
N ARG A 495 -4.35 -9.37 -12.29
CA ARG A 495 -4.71 -10.61 -12.99
C ARG A 495 -5.37 -10.35 -14.36
N ILE A 496 -6.32 -9.42 -14.42
CA ILE A 496 -7.00 -9.10 -15.68
C ILE A 496 -6.06 -8.58 -16.77
N GLU A 497 -4.98 -7.88 -16.42
CA GLU A 497 -3.98 -7.41 -17.37
C GLU A 497 -3.11 -8.58 -17.88
N ARG A 498 -2.78 -9.52 -17.00
CA ARG A 498 -1.95 -10.70 -17.31
C ARG A 498 -2.68 -11.69 -18.22
N GLU A 499 -3.91 -12.05 -17.85
CA GLU A 499 -4.73 -12.99 -18.62
C GLU A 499 -5.15 -12.40 -19.98
N ALA A 500 -5.39 -11.09 -20.04
CA ALA A 500 -5.58 -10.35 -21.29
C ALA A 500 -4.35 -10.39 -22.21
N ALA A 501 -3.14 -10.27 -21.63
CA ALA A 501 -1.88 -10.38 -22.36
C ALA A 501 -1.55 -11.83 -22.77
N GLY A 502 -2.37 -12.80 -22.34
CA GLY A 502 -2.16 -14.19 -22.65
C GLY A 502 -1.09 -14.87 -21.82
N GLU A 503 -0.65 -14.24 -20.72
CA GLU A 503 0.38 -14.81 -19.83
C GLU A 503 -0.06 -16.17 -19.27
N THR A 504 0.93 -17.01 -19.01
CA THR A 504 0.77 -18.40 -18.57
C THR A 504 0.79 -18.46 -17.03
N PRO A 505 -0.26 -19.01 -16.40
CA PRO A 505 -0.26 -19.25 -14.96
C PRO A 505 0.72 -20.38 -14.59
N VAL A 506 1.47 -20.21 -13.51
CA VAL A 506 2.33 -21.24 -12.93
C VAL A 506 1.68 -21.78 -11.66
N LEU A 507 1.25 -23.04 -11.71
CA LEU A 507 0.65 -23.76 -10.58
C LEU A 507 1.69 -24.63 -9.90
N LEU A 508 1.51 -24.83 -8.60
CA LEU A 508 2.31 -25.74 -7.82
C LEU A 508 1.58 -27.06 -7.62
N HIS A 509 2.33 -28.15 -7.54
CA HIS A 509 1.82 -29.45 -7.09
C HIS A 509 2.72 -30.08 -6.03
N GLY A 510 2.17 -31.05 -5.29
CA GLY A 510 2.92 -31.89 -4.35
C GLY A 510 3.07 -31.31 -2.94
N ALA A 511 2.76 -30.03 -2.72
CA ALA A 511 2.81 -29.40 -1.40
C ALA A 511 1.63 -29.80 -0.50
N ALA A 512 0.42 -29.93 -1.05
CA ALA A 512 -0.79 -30.22 -0.29
C ALA A 512 -0.75 -31.62 0.35
N GLY A 513 -0.19 -32.61 -0.36
CA GLY A 513 0.01 -33.97 0.17
C GLY A 513 1.15 -34.08 1.19
N ARG A 514 2.18 -33.23 1.09
CA ARG A 514 3.35 -33.20 1.99
C ARG A 514 3.18 -32.23 3.17
N GLY A 515 2.18 -31.36 3.12
CA GLY A 515 2.00 -30.26 4.09
C GLY A 515 1.69 -30.69 5.52
N GLY A 516 1.28 -31.94 5.75
CA GLY A 516 1.16 -32.53 7.08
C GLY A 516 2.51 -32.80 7.74
N ASP A 517 3.55 -33.09 6.95
CA ASP A 517 4.88 -33.48 7.41
C ASP A 517 5.92 -32.34 7.26
N GLY A 518 5.63 -31.34 6.42
CA GLY A 518 6.53 -30.23 6.11
C GLY A 518 5.93 -28.84 6.36
N PRO A 519 6.09 -28.21 7.54
CA PRO A 519 5.58 -26.86 7.83
C PRO A 519 6.17 -25.76 6.92
N HIS A 520 7.16 -26.12 6.09
CA HIS A 520 7.79 -25.24 5.11
C HIS A 520 7.08 -25.15 3.77
N LEU A 521 6.26 -26.15 3.45
CA LEU A 521 5.45 -26.15 2.24
C LEU A 521 4.05 -25.56 2.47
N LEU A 522 3.76 -25.08 3.68
CA LEU A 522 2.43 -24.55 4.00
C LEU A 522 1.99 -23.43 3.03
N PRO A 523 2.80 -22.39 2.72
CA PRO A 523 2.42 -21.39 1.72
C PRO A 523 2.05 -21.98 0.35
N GLN A 524 2.83 -22.95 -0.11
CA GLN A 524 2.68 -23.60 -1.41
C GLN A 524 1.44 -24.49 -1.43
N ALA A 525 1.19 -25.21 -0.34
CA ALA A 525 0.02 -26.06 -0.17
C ALA A 525 -1.28 -25.24 -0.23
N ARG A 526 -1.28 -24.01 0.28
CA ARG A 526 -2.42 -23.09 0.15
C ARG A 526 -2.67 -22.73 -1.32
N LEU A 527 -1.63 -22.32 -2.04
CA LEU A 527 -1.71 -21.99 -3.47
C LEU A 527 -2.22 -23.19 -4.29
N GLU A 528 -1.69 -24.39 -4.04
CA GLU A 528 -2.10 -25.64 -4.70
C GLU A 528 -3.58 -25.98 -4.43
N ARG A 529 -4.03 -25.95 -3.16
CA ARG A 529 -5.44 -26.22 -2.81
C ARG A 529 -6.40 -25.27 -3.49
N MET A 530 -6.05 -23.99 -3.58
CA MET A 530 -6.87 -22.99 -4.25
C MET A 530 -6.85 -23.10 -5.77
N GLN A 531 -5.84 -23.79 -6.35
CA GLN A 531 -5.47 -23.65 -7.77
C GLN A 531 -5.15 -22.20 -8.13
N GLN A 532 -4.51 -21.50 -7.19
CA GLN A 532 -4.02 -20.14 -7.38
C GLN A 532 -2.57 -20.19 -7.90
N PRO A 533 -2.24 -19.44 -8.97
CA PRO A 533 -0.88 -19.35 -9.48
C PRO A 533 0.07 -18.72 -8.45
N ILE A 534 1.26 -19.30 -8.28
CA ILE A 534 2.35 -18.65 -7.53
C ILE A 534 2.95 -17.49 -8.33
N ALA A 535 2.85 -17.55 -9.65
CA ALA A 535 3.34 -16.57 -10.58
C ALA A 535 2.59 -16.67 -11.92
N TYR A 536 2.69 -15.62 -12.73
CA TYR A 536 2.45 -15.69 -14.17
C TYR A 536 3.76 -15.47 -14.92
N VAL A 537 3.89 -16.08 -16.10
CA VAL A 537 5.04 -15.88 -16.99
C VAL A 537 4.58 -15.52 -18.40
N ASP A 538 5.38 -14.74 -19.11
CA ASP A 538 5.12 -14.42 -20.52
C ASP A 538 5.62 -15.50 -21.49
N ASP A 539 6.59 -16.31 -21.06
CA ASP A 539 7.07 -17.50 -21.76
C ASP A 539 7.17 -18.68 -20.77
N PRO A 540 6.43 -19.78 -20.96
CA PRO A 540 6.54 -20.96 -20.10
C PRO A 540 7.71 -21.88 -20.42
N ALA A 541 8.38 -21.73 -21.57
CA ALA A 541 9.41 -22.69 -22.01
C ALA A 541 10.52 -22.92 -20.98
N PRO A 542 11.07 -21.89 -20.30
CA PRO A 542 12.12 -22.09 -19.30
C PRO A 542 11.71 -22.94 -18.09
N LEU A 543 10.40 -22.98 -17.78
CA LEU A 543 9.88 -23.83 -16.70
C LEU A 543 9.76 -25.28 -17.13
N LEU A 544 9.51 -25.53 -18.42
CA LEU A 544 9.31 -26.86 -18.98
C LEU A 544 10.64 -27.55 -19.35
N ASP A 545 11.65 -26.78 -19.75
CA ASP A 545 12.97 -27.29 -20.14
C ASP A 545 14.01 -27.27 -19.00
N GLY A 546 13.63 -26.83 -17.80
CA GLY A 546 14.48 -26.78 -16.62
C GLY A 546 15.53 -25.65 -16.62
N THR A 547 15.45 -24.68 -17.53
CA THR A 547 16.41 -23.55 -17.59
C THR A 547 16.04 -22.38 -16.67
N PHE A 548 14.83 -22.36 -16.10
CA PHE A 548 14.35 -21.30 -15.21
C PHE A 548 15.30 -20.95 -14.04
N PRO A 549 15.93 -21.91 -13.33
CA PRO A 549 16.90 -21.59 -12.28
C PRO A 549 18.08 -20.72 -12.77
N ARG A 550 18.57 -20.96 -13.99
CA ARG A 550 19.66 -20.16 -14.58
C ARG A 550 19.23 -18.71 -14.84
N LEU A 551 17.98 -18.51 -15.26
CA LEU A 551 17.44 -17.17 -15.50
C LEU A 551 17.33 -16.34 -14.21
N LEU A 552 17.34 -16.99 -13.04
CA LEU A 552 17.27 -16.35 -11.73
C LEU A 552 18.65 -15.99 -11.15
N GLU A 553 19.76 -16.48 -11.73
CA GLU A 553 21.12 -16.21 -11.20
C GLU A 553 21.39 -14.70 -11.07
N ASP A 554 20.96 -13.95 -12.10
CA ASP A 554 21.05 -12.49 -12.24
C ASP A 554 19.82 -11.75 -11.71
N LEU A 555 19.00 -12.39 -10.87
CA LEU A 555 17.79 -11.77 -10.33
C LEU A 555 18.12 -10.44 -9.63
N GLU A 556 17.40 -9.40 -10.05
CA GLU A 556 17.45 -8.06 -9.47
C GLU A 556 16.20 -7.79 -8.62
N ILE A 557 16.39 -7.08 -7.51
CA ILE A 557 15.34 -6.62 -6.60
C ILE A 557 15.33 -5.09 -6.43
#